data_AF-A0A9E1UXX3-F1
#
_entry.id   AF-A0A9E1UXX3-F1
#
_cell.length_a   1.000
_cell.length_b   1.000
_cell.length_c   1.000
_cell.angle_alpha   90.00
_cell.angle_beta   90.00
_cell.angle_gamma   90.00
#
_symmetry.space_group_name_H-M   'P 1'
#
loop_
_entity.id
_entity.type
_entity.pdbx_description
1 polymer ?
#
loop_
_entity_poly.entity_id
_entity_poly.type
_entity_poly.pdbx_seq_one_letter_code
_entity_poly.pdbx_strand_id
1 'polypeptide(L)' 'MAGWSVKAELDPGRPAALAVRRDDGSSVLTLGHESVGLGGKTYRTNTPGATLLVELVDGEVSVKQAVDELPAAAR' A
#
# COMPACT_ATOMS: atom_id res chain seq x y z
N MET A 1 8.30 -21.45 0.83
CA MET A 1 8.42 -20.19 1.58
C MET A 1 7.43 -19.22 0.95
N ALA A 2 6.57 -18.58 1.73
CA ALA A 2 5.59 -17.64 1.19
C ALA A 2 6.35 -16.40 0.68
N GLY A 3 6.22 -16.07 -0.61
CA GLY A 3 6.97 -14.98 -1.27
C GLY A 3 6.48 -13.57 -0.94
N TRP A 4 6.11 -13.36 0.31
CA TRP A 4 5.51 -12.13 0.82
C TRP A 4 6.05 -11.81 2.20
N SER A 5 6.38 -10.54 2.41
CA SER A 5 6.70 -9.96 3.72
C SER A 5 5.56 -9.05 4.17
N VAL A 6 5.16 -9.20 5.44
CA VAL A 6 4.10 -8.42 6.07
C VAL A 6 4.64 -7.79 7.33
N LYS A 7 4.43 -6.48 7.48
CA LYS A 7 4.74 -5.69 8.68
C LYS A 7 3.51 -4.89 9.07
N ALA A 8 3.17 -4.91 10.34
CA ALA A 8 2.08 -4.13 10.89
C ALA A 8 2.56 -3.41 12.15
N GLU A 9 2.02 -2.22 12.40
CA GLU A 9 2.13 -1.57 13.71
C GLU A 9 1.16 -2.25 14.69
N LEU A 10 1.69 -2.72 15.81
CA LEU A 10 0.95 -3.45 16.83
C LEU A 10 0.93 -2.72 18.19
N ASP A 11 1.65 -1.60 18.30
CA ASP A 11 1.61 -0.73 19.46
C ASP A 11 0.33 0.13 19.44
N PRO A 12 -0.57 -0.02 20.42
CA PRO A 12 -1.80 0.77 20.50
C PRO A 12 -1.56 2.26 20.77
N GLY A 13 -0.35 2.66 21.21
CA GLY A 13 0.04 4.05 21.39
C GLY A 13 0.48 4.74 20.10
N ARG A 14 0.57 4.02 18.98
CA ARG A 14 1.04 4.54 17.68
C ARG A 14 -0.05 4.50 16.62
N PRO A 15 -0.02 5.39 15.62
CA PRO A 15 -0.95 5.31 14.49
C PRO A 15 -0.85 3.97 13.76
N ALA A 16 -1.99 3.40 13.38
CA ALA A 16 -2.02 2.14 12.64
C ALA A 16 -1.27 2.27 11.30
N ALA A 17 -0.47 1.25 11.00
CA ALA A 17 0.27 1.14 9.75
C ALA A 17 0.35 -0.32 9.30
N LEU A 18 0.36 -0.54 8.00
CA LEU A 18 0.51 -1.85 7.37
C LEU A 18 1.40 -1.70 6.14
N ALA A 19 2.37 -2.62 5.99
CA ALA A 19 3.16 -2.76 4.78
C ALA A 19 3.21 -4.22 4.37
N VAL A 20 2.78 -4.51 3.14
CA VAL A 20 2.83 -5.83 2.51
C VAL A 20 3.68 -5.70 1.27
N ARG A 21 4.70 -6.56 1.12
CA ARG A 21 5.58 -6.55 -0.06
C ARG A 21 5.74 -7.95 -0.59
N ARG A 22 5.74 -8.08 -1.91
CA ARG A 22 6.19 -9.31 -2.56
C ARG A 22 7.72 -9.34 -2.54
N ASP A 23 8.30 -10.49 -2.26
CA ASP A 23 9.76 -10.60 -2.04
C ASP A 23 10.57 -10.37 -3.32
N ASP A 24 9.96 -10.59 -4.49
CA ASP A 24 10.54 -10.26 -5.80
C ASP A 24 10.49 -8.75 -6.14
N GLY A 25 9.90 -7.94 -5.26
CA GLY A 25 9.75 -6.50 -5.44
C GLY A 25 8.71 -6.09 -6.49
N SER A 26 7.88 -7.02 -6.98
CA SER A 26 6.89 -6.71 -8.03
C SER A 26 5.68 -5.93 -7.50
N SER A 27 5.41 -6.00 -6.20
CA SER A 27 4.19 -5.44 -5.62
C SER A 27 4.40 -4.97 -4.18
N VAL A 28 3.76 -3.86 -3.84
CA VAL A 28 3.76 -3.27 -2.52
C VAL A 28 2.37 -2.73 -2.20
N LEU A 29 1.87 -2.99 -1.00
CA LEU A 29 0.68 -2.36 -0.45
C LEU A 29 1.07 -1.70 0.88
N THR A 30 0.67 -0.45 1.06
CA THR A 30 0.95 0.31 2.28
C THR A 30 -0.27 1.09 2.75
N LEU A 31 -0.47 1.11 4.06
CA LEU A 31 -1.42 1.97 4.78
C LEU A 31 -0.62 2.76 5.81
N GLY A 32 -0.86 4.07 5.88
CA GLY A 32 -0.22 4.98 6.82
C GLY A 32 0.72 5.97 6.13
N HIS A 33 1.76 6.40 6.83
CA HIS A 33 2.61 7.52 6.40
C HIS A 33 3.89 7.10 5.66
N GLU A 34 4.08 5.81 5.39
CA GLU A 34 5.31 5.30 4.79
C GLU A 34 5.37 5.55 3.28
N SER A 35 6.49 6.10 2.82
CA SER A 35 6.86 6.08 1.41
C SER A 35 7.37 4.69 1.02
N VAL A 36 7.04 4.24 -0.19
CA VAL A 36 7.43 2.92 -0.70
C VAL A 36 8.21 3.05 -2.01
N GLY A 37 9.25 2.24 -2.17
CA GLY A 37 10.08 2.19 -3.36
C GLY A 37 9.72 1.01 -4.26
N LEU A 38 9.58 1.25 -5.56
CA LEU A 38 9.43 0.21 -6.59
C LEU A 38 9.99 0.71 -7.92
N GLY A 39 10.79 -0.12 -8.61
CA GLY A 39 11.35 0.25 -9.92
C GLY A 39 12.20 1.53 -9.92
N GLY A 40 12.92 1.81 -8.82
CA GLY A 40 13.75 3.02 -8.67
C GLY A 40 12.97 4.32 -8.40
N LYS A 41 11.64 4.26 -8.29
CA LYS A 41 10.78 5.38 -7.93
C LYS A 41 10.26 5.24 -6.51
N THR A 42 9.98 6.37 -5.87
CA THR A 42 9.37 6.44 -4.55
C THR A 42 7.93 6.93 -4.68
N TYR A 43 7.01 6.25 -4.00
CA TYR A 43 5.59 6.53 -4.00
C TYR A 43 5.12 6.79 -2.57
N ARG A 44 4.13 7.66 -2.42
CA ARG A 44 3.49 7.97 -1.13
C ARG A 44 2.02 8.29 -1.39
N THR A 45 1.18 8.03 -0.39
CA THR A 45 -0.21 8.51 -0.43
C THR A 45 -0.23 10.04 -0.38
N ASN A 46 -1.17 10.66 -1.09
CA ASN A 46 -1.44 12.10 -0.97
C ASN A 46 -2.64 12.38 -0.05
N THR A 47 -3.37 11.32 0.32
CA THR A 47 -4.57 11.40 1.14
C THR A 47 -4.33 10.69 2.48
N PRO A 48 -4.48 11.38 3.62
CA PRO A 48 -4.41 10.75 4.93
C PRO A 48 -5.40 9.58 5.06
N GLY A 49 -4.95 8.45 5.60
CA GLY A 49 -5.79 7.26 5.78
C GLY A 49 -6.02 6.42 4.52
N ALA A 50 -5.58 6.87 3.35
CA ALA A 50 -5.67 6.06 2.13
C ALA A 50 -4.72 4.86 2.15
N THR A 51 -5.13 3.79 1.48
CA THR A 51 -4.25 2.66 1.15
C THR A 51 -3.62 2.91 -0.22
N LEU A 52 -2.31 2.71 -0.35
CA LEU A 52 -1.57 2.79 -1.60
C LEU A 52 -1.15 1.37 -2.04
N LEU A 53 -1.48 1.03 -3.28
CA LEU A 53 -1.00 -0.15 -4.00
C LEU A 53 -0.09 0.29 -5.14
N VAL A 54 1.12 -0.26 -5.19
CA VAL A 54 2.05 -0.09 -6.31
C VAL A 54 2.46 -1.48 -6.79
N GLU A 55 2.26 -1.75 -8.08
CA GLU A 55 2.50 -3.08 -8.66
C GLU A 55 3.03 -2.98 -10.09
N LEU A 56 3.87 -3.95 -10.49
CA LEU A 56 4.24 -4.18 -11.87
C LEU A 56 3.17 -5.04 -12.54
N VAL A 57 2.51 -4.49 -13.54
CA VAL A 57 1.51 -5.18 -14.37
C VAL A 57 1.95 -5.03 -15.81
N ASP A 58 2.16 -6.15 -16.50
CA ASP A 58 2.58 -6.19 -17.91
C ASP A 58 3.84 -5.35 -18.23
N GLY A 59 4.77 -5.28 -17.26
CA GLY A 59 6.02 -4.52 -17.39
C GLY A 59 5.89 -3.02 -17.09
N GLU A 60 4.69 -2.54 -16.82
CA GLU A 60 4.42 -1.16 -16.43
C GLU A 60 4.11 -1.04 -14.94
N VAL A 61 4.47 0.10 -14.34
CA VAL A 61 4.13 0.37 -12.94
C VAL A 61 2.69 0.92 -12.87
N SER A 62 1.80 0.17 -12.23
CA SER A 62 0.47 0.62 -11.83
C SER A 62 0.51 1.19 -10.41
N VAL A 63 -0.14 2.34 -10.22
CA VAL A 63 -0.25 3.01 -8.91
C VAL A 63 -1.72 3.27 -8.64
N LYS A 64 -2.24 2.74 -7.53
CA LYS A 64 -3.64 2.91 -7.13
C LYS A 64 -3.71 3.39 -5.69
N GLN A 65 -4.58 4.36 -5.43
CA GLN A 65 -4.92 4.80 -4.08
C GLN A 65 -6.39 4.47 -3.82
N ALA A 66 -6.67 3.86 -2.67
CA ALA A 66 -8.02 3.53 -2.23
C ALA A 66 -8.36 4.37 -0.99
N VAL A 67 -9.55 4.96 -1.02
CA VAL A 67 -10.20 5.64 0.10
C VAL A 67 -11.55 4.98 0.34
N ASP A 68 -12.11 5.19 1.52
CA ASP A 68 -13.43 4.66 1.84
C ASP A 68 -14.50 5.37 1.02
N GLU A 69 -15.42 4.58 0.44
CA GLU A 69 -16.56 5.09 -0.31
C GLU A 69 -17.84 4.40 0.15
N LEU A 70 -18.92 5.18 0.27
CA LEU A 70 -20.25 4.61 0.50
C LEU A 70 -20.71 3.84 -0.74
N PRO A 71 -21.35 2.67 -0.56
CA PRO A 71 -21.92 1.92 -1.66
C PRO A 71 -23.02 2.73 -2.36
N ALA A 72 -23.21 2.50 -3.65
CA ALA A 72 -24.17 3.26 -4.46
C ALA A 72 -25.61 3.24 -3.92
N ALA A 73 -26.02 2.14 -3.26
CA ALA A 73 -27.35 2.00 -2.67
C ALA A 73 -27.57 2.84 -1.39
N ALA A 74 -26.53 3.45 -0.84
CA ALA A 74 -26.58 4.29 0.36
C ALA A 74 -26.37 5.79 0.07
N ARG A 75 -26.35 6.19 -1.21
CA ARG A 75 -26.27 7.59 -1.66
C ARG A 75 -27.65 8.20 -1.88
#